data_AF-A0AAW0IKU7-F1
#
_entry.id   AF-A0AAW0IKU7-F1
#
_cell.length_a   1.000
_cell.length_b   1.000
_cell.length_c   1.000
_cell.angle_alpha   90.00
_cell.angle_beta   90.00
_cell.angle_gamma   90.00
#
_symmetry.space_group_name_H-M   'P 1'
#
loop_
_entity.id
_entity.type
_entity.pdbx_description
1 polymer ?
#
loop_
_entity_poly.entity_id
_entity_poly.type
_entity_poly.pdbx_seq_one_letter_code
_entity_poly.pdbx_strand_id
1 'polypeptide(L)'
;MEVPNFYYTLEDVMFEESKKKEGLTWSVHRPNCVYAAICKHEGVALKFPGVKAAWECYSVAADADLIAEQHIWTAVDPNAKNEAFSCNDGYLFKWKHLWKVLAEQFGIEEYGFEEGERVSSVELMKDKGPV
;
A
#
# COMPACT_ATOMS: atom_id res chain seq x y z
N MET A 1 20.89 9.95 13.69
CA MET A 1 19.82 10.28 14.65
C MET A 1 18.84 9.13 14.50
N GLU A 2 18.77 8.23 15.49
CA GLU A 2 17.73 7.19 15.50
C GLU A 2 16.37 7.90 15.64
N VAL A 3 15.42 7.59 14.77
CA VAL A 3 14.07 8.18 14.73
C VAL A 3 13.05 7.05 14.89
N PRO A 4 12.52 6.82 16.11
CA PRO A 4 11.69 5.66 16.44
C PRO A 4 10.54 5.45 15.45
N ASN A 5 10.51 4.29 14.81
CA ASN A 5 9.43 3.90 13.91
C ASN A 5 8.16 3.56 14.70
N PHE A 6 7.22 4.51 14.70
CA PHE A 6 5.98 4.41 15.48
C PHE A 6 5.05 3.26 15.05
N TYR A 7 5.23 2.66 13.87
CA TYR A 7 4.39 1.53 13.43
C TYR A 7 4.50 0.33 14.37
N TYR A 8 5.69 0.04 14.88
CA TYR A 8 5.87 -1.09 15.81
C TYR A 8 5.15 -0.85 17.13
N THR A 9 5.20 0.37 17.64
CA THR A 9 4.43 0.75 18.83
C THR A 9 2.92 0.62 18.60
N LEU A 10 2.43 1.02 17.42
CA LEU A 10 1.01 0.85 17.08
C LEU A 10 0.61 -0.61 16.93
N GLU A 11 1.46 -1.44 16.31
CA GLU A 11 1.24 -2.88 16.18
C GLU A 11 1.24 -3.57 17.56
N ASP A 12 2.20 -3.27 18.44
CA ASP A 12 2.28 -3.82 19.79
C ASP A 12 1.02 -3.50 20.61
N VAL A 13 0.59 -2.23 20.61
CA VAL A 13 -0.64 -1.80 21.29
C VAL A 13 -1.85 -2.52 20.70
N MET A 14 -1.98 -2.60 19.38
CA MET A 14 -3.09 -3.30 18.73
C MET A 14 -3.12 -4.78 19.09
N PHE A 15 -1.97 -5.46 19.14
CA PHE A 15 -1.87 -6.87 19.52
C PHE A 15 -2.19 -7.10 20.99
N GLU A 16 -1.73 -6.23 21.88
CA GLU A 16 -2.03 -6.32 23.31
C GLU A 16 -3.52 -6.13 23.56
N GLU A 17 -4.13 -5.09 22.99
CA GLU A 17 -5.56 -4.79 23.18
C GLU A 17 -6.45 -5.85 22.55
N SER A 18 -6.08 -6.38 21.37
CA SER A 18 -6.85 -7.43 20.70
C SER A 18 -6.96 -8.71 21.54
N LYS A 19 -5.93 -9.05 22.33
CA LYS A 19 -5.96 -10.22 23.24
C LYS A 19 -6.94 -10.08 24.40
N LYS A 20 -7.32 -8.85 24.77
CA LYS A 20 -8.21 -8.58 25.91
C LYS A 20 -9.69 -8.91 25.59
N LYS A 21 -10.03 -9.13 24.32
CA LYS A 21 -11.40 -9.44 23.89
C LYS A 21 -11.43 -10.69 23.02
N GLU A 22 -12.01 -11.76 23.56
CA GLU A 22 -12.21 -13.01 22.83
C GLU A 22 -13.03 -12.78 21.55
N GLY A 23 -12.54 -13.30 20.42
CA GLY A 23 -13.16 -13.14 19.10
C GLY A 23 -12.79 -11.86 18.35
N LEU A 24 -12.02 -10.93 18.93
CA LEU A 24 -11.53 -9.73 18.22
C LEU A 24 -10.31 -10.09 17.35
N THR A 25 -10.39 -9.79 16.05
CA THR A 25 -9.30 -9.97 15.09
C THR A 25 -8.76 -8.61 14.63
N TRP A 26 -7.58 -8.63 13.99
CA TRP A 26 -6.89 -7.42 13.54
C TRP A 26 -6.33 -7.58 12.12
N SER A 27 -6.08 -6.44 11.47
CA SER A 27 -5.36 -6.37 10.19
C SER A 27 -4.47 -5.13 10.19
N VAL A 28 -3.27 -5.25 9.61
CA VAL A 28 -2.33 -4.14 9.41
C VAL A 28 -2.23 -3.84 7.93
N HIS A 29 -2.37 -2.58 7.55
CA HIS A 29 -2.25 -2.11 6.18
C HIS A 29 -0.98 -1.27 6.04
N ARG A 30 -0.04 -1.71 5.20
CA ARG A 30 1.25 -1.01 4.98
C ARG A 30 1.28 -0.45 3.54
N PRO A 31 0.96 0.83 3.34
CA PRO A 31 0.89 1.41 2.01
C PRO A 31 2.28 1.52 1.36
N ASN A 32 2.35 1.46 0.02
CA ASN A 32 3.62 1.46 -0.73
C ASN A 32 4.53 2.65 -0.41
N CYS A 33 3.96 3.82 -0.10
CA CYS A 33 4.72 5.01 0.28
C CYS A 33 5.54 4.81 1.57
N VAL A 34 5.04 4.01 2.51
CA VAL A 34 5.76 3.69 3.75
C VAL A 34 6.97 2.82 3.45
N TYR A 35 6.79 1.80 2.61
CA TYR A 35 7.90 0.96 2.17
C TYR A 35 8.97 1.78 1.42
N ALA A 36 8.56 2.69 0.52
CA ALA A 36 9.48 3.58 -0.17
C ALA A 36 10.24 4.52 0.79
N ALA A 37 9.56 5.09 1.79
CA ALA A 37 10.20 5.92 2.80
C ALA A 37 11.31 5.16 3.55
N ILE A 38 11.05 3.89 3.89
CA ILE A 38 12.00 3.04 4.62
C ILE A 38 13.18 2.65 3.72
N CYS A 39 12.93 2.25 2.47
CA CYS A 39 14.00 2.01 1.49
C CYS A 39 14.91 3.23 1.34
N LYS A 40 14.33 4.43 1.26
CA LYS A 40 15.08 5.68 1.19
C LYS A 40 15.92 5.92 2.44
N HIS A 41 15.32 5.75 3.62
CA HIS A 41 16.02 5.96 4.90
C HIS A 41 17.24 5.04 5.02
N GLU A 42 17.09 3.77 4.65
CA GLU A 42 18.15 2.77 4.75
C GLU A 42 19.12 2.75 3.56
N GLY A 43 18.87 3.56 2.53
CA GLY A 43 19.71 3.60 1.32
C GLY A 43 19.67 2.30 0.52
N VAL A 44 18.55 1.57 0.56
CA VAL A 44 18.37 0.30 -0.18
C VAL A 44 17.44 0.48 -1.37
N ALA A 45 17.56 -0.42 -2.34
CA ALA A 45 16.74 -0.41 -3.55
C ALA A 45 15.23 -0.57 -3.24
N LEU A 46 14.40 0.13 -4.02
CA LEU A 46 12.94 0.00 -3.99
C LEU A 46 12.49 -1.20 -4.84
N LYS A 47 12.66 -2.40 -4.30
CA LYS A 47 12.28 -3.65 -5.00
C LYS A 47 10.76 -3.85 -5.00
N PHE A 48 10.18 -4.19 -6.15
CA PHE A 48 8.75 -4.47 -6.29
C PHE A 48 8.37 -5.81 -5.63
N PRO A 49 7.54 -5.81 -4.57
CA PRO A 49 7.20 -7.01 -3.82
C PRO A 49 6.01 -7.76 -4.44
N GLY A 50 6.09 -8.02 -5.74
CA GLY A 50 5.02 -8.65 -6.51
C GLY A 50 5.54 -9.61 -7.55
N VAL A 51 4.62 -10.16 -8.35
CA VAL A 51 4.94 -11.11 -9.42
C VAL A 51 5.05 -10.40 -10.77
N LYS A 52 5.77 -11.00 -11.72
CA LYS A 52 5.92 -10.49 -13.10
C LYS A 52 4.57 -10.18 -13.77
N ALA A 53 3.56 -11.01 -13.51
CA ALA A 53 2.22 -10.79 -14.04
C ALA A 53 1.64 -9.44 -13.57
N ALA A 54 1.78 -9.09 -12.28
CA ALA A 54 1.34 -7.81 -11.74
C ALA A 54 2.20 -6.65 -12.25
N TRP A 55 3.51 -6.86 -12.38
CA TRP A 55 4.43 -5.85 -12.90
C TRP A 55 4.10 -5.41 -14.33
N GLU A 56 3.70 -6.36 -15.19
CA GLU A 56 3.46 -6.14 -16.61
C GLU A 56 1.99 -5.90 -16.98
N CYS A 57 1.03 -6.35 -16.16
CA CYS A 57 -0.40 -6.21 -16.47
C CYS A 57 -0.90 -4.78 -16.30
N TYR A 58 -2.07 -4.53 -16.88
CA TYR A 58 -2.85 -3.33 -16.59
C TYR A 58 -3.59 -3.50 -15.27
N SER A 59 -3.50 -2.48 -14.44
CA SER A 59 -4.18 -2.35 -13.15
C SER A 59 -5.08 -1.12 -13.17
N VAL A 60 -6.11 -1.15 -12.32
CA VAL A 60 -7.00 -0.02 -12.03
C VAL A 60 -6.84 0.36 -10.57
N ALA A 61 -7.08 1.63 -10.27
CA ALA A 61 -7.22 2.14 -8.91
C ALA A 61 -8.54 2.91 -8.81
N ALA A 62 -8.91 3.23 -7.59
CA ALA A 62 -10.03 4.10 -7.29
C ALA A 62 -9.54 5.13 -6.27
N ASP A 63 -9.53 6.38 -6.68
CA ASP A 63 -9.19 7.51 -5.85
C ASP A 63 -10.18 7.65 -4.68
N ALA A 64 -9.67 8.02 -3.50
CA ALA A 64 -10.48 8.10 -2.28
C ALA A 64 -11.53 9.21 -2.37
N ASP A 65 -11.21 10.34 -2.99
CA ASP A 65 -12.14 11.45 -3.19
C ASP A 65 -13.20 11.04 -4.23
N LEU A 66 -12.81 10.34 -5.31
CA LEU A 66 -13.76 9.82 -6.30
C LEU A 66 -14.74 8.80 -5.69
N ILE A 67 -14.26 7.92 -4.81
CA ILE A 67 -15.12 6.99 -4.06
C ILE A 67 -16.10 7.80 -3.20
N ALA A 68 -15.62 8.80 -2.45
CA ALA A 68 -16.48 9.64 -1.62
C ALA A 68 -17.54 10.39 -2.45
N GLU A 69 -17.17 10.92 -3.62
CA GLU A 69 -18.08 11.53 -4.59
C GLU A 69 -19.13 10.54 -5.09
N GLN A 70 -18.74 9.29 -5.40
CA GLN A 70 -19.71 8.25 -5.79
C GLN A 70 -20.67 7.90 -4.65
N HIS A 71 -20.20 7.88 -3.40
CA HIS A 71 -21.06 7.73 -2.22
C HIS A 71 -22.07 8.89 -2.08
N ILE A 72 -21.63 10.14 -2.30
CA ILE A 72 -22.52 11.30 -2.29
C ILE A 72 -23.56 11.19 -3.41
N TRP A 73 -23.13 10.87 -4.63
CA TRP A 73 -24.02 10.71 -5.78
C TRP A 73 -25.08 9.62 -5.54
N THR A 74 -24.68 8.43 -5.08
CA THR A 74 -25.62 7.35 -4.76
C THR A 74 -26.60 7.71 -3.65
N ALA A 75 -26.22 8.59 -2.71
CA ALA A 75 -27.12 9.08 -1.68
C ALA A 75 -28.20 10.02 -2.23
N VAL A 76 -27.88 10.88 -3.19
CA VAL A 76 -28.78 11.97 -3.62
C VAL A 76 -29.52 11.73 -4.95
N ASP A 77 -28.97 10.92 -5.86
CA ASP A 77 -29.57 10.71 -7.18
C ASP A 77 -30.63 9.59 -7.15
N PRO A 78 -31.88 9.84 -7.58
CA PRO A 78 -32.91 8.81 -7.66
C PRO A 78 -32.56 7.63 -8.58
N ASN A 79 -31.78 7.86 -9.64
CA ASN A 79 -31.40 6.83 -10.61
C ASN A 79 -30.33 5.86 -10.05
N ALA A 80 -29.68 6.24 -8.96
CA ALA A 80 -28.63 5.44 -8.33
C ALA A 80 -29.14 4.54 -7.19
N LYS A 81 -30.46 4.54 -6.93
CA LYS A 81 -31.04 3.83 -5.79
C LYS A 81 -31.19 2.34 -6.08
N ASN A 82 -30.81 1.50 -5.11
CA ASN A 82 -30.93 0.04 -5.15
C ASN A 82 -30.11 -0.64 -6.25
N GLU A 83 -29.01 -0.01 -6.66
CA GLU A 83 -28.10 -0.53 -7.68
C GLU A 83 -26.70 -0.76 -7.08
N ALA A 84 -25.96 -1.70 -7.68
CA ALA A 84 -24.55 -1.94 -7.36
C ALA A 84 -23.66 -1.35 -8.46
N PHE A 85 -22.77 -0.43 -8.09
CA PHE A 85 -21.85 0.23 -9.03
C PHE A 85 -20.40 -0.11 -8.72
N SER A 86 -19.59 -0.28 -9.76
CA SER A 86 -18.13 -0.29 -9.64
C SER A 86 -17.61 1.14 -9.57
N CYS A 87 -16.49 1.36 -8.86
CA CYS A 87 -15.76 2.63 -8.83
C CYS A 87 -14.31 2.40 -9.26
N ASN A 88 -13.84 3.16 -10.24
CA ASN A 88 -12.42 3.23 -10.62
C ASN A 88 -12.18 4.55 -11.35
N ASP A 89 -10.91 4.95 -11.45
CA ASP A 89 -10.50 6.24 -12.01
C ASP A 89 -10.76 6.37 -13.53
N GLY A 90 -11.23 5.30 -14.19
CA GLY A 90 -11.45 5.26 -15.64
C GLY A 90 -10.15 5.12 -16.46
N TYR A 91 -9.00 5.04 -15.79
CA TYR A 91 -7.69 4.89 -16.43
C TYR A 91 -7.00 3.60 -16.02
N LEU A 92 -6.18 3.09 -16.93
CA LEU A 92 -5.30 1.95 -16.68
C LEU A 92 -3.90 2.45 -16.36
N PHE A 93 -3.23 1.79 -15.42
CA PHE A 93 -1.80 1.97 -15.19
C PHE A 93 -1.08 0.62 -15.19
N LYS A 94 0.25 0.64 -15.25
CA LYS A 94 1.09 -0.54 -14.98
C LYS A 94 1.94 -0.26 -13.75
N TRP A 95 2.10 -1.26 -12.90
CA TRP A 95 2.94 -1.15 -11.71
C TRP A 95 4.36 -0.69 -12.05
N LYS A 96 4.93 -1.13 -13.19
CA LYS A 96 6.25 -0.66 -13.64
C LYS A 96 6.39 0.84 -13.83
N HIS A 97 5.32 1.51 -14.25
CA HIS A 97 5.32 2.96 -14.44
C HIS A 97 5.09 3.68 -13.11
N LEU A 98 4.16 3.17 -12.29
CA LEU A 98 3.91 3.72 -10.96
C LEU A 98 5.14 3.59 -10.05
N TRP A 99 5.88 2.49 -10.12
CA TRP A 99 7.08 2.26 -9.31
C TRP A 99 8.20 3.24 -9.63
N LYS A 100 8.34 3.61 -10.92
CA LYS A 100 9.25 4.67 -11.35
C LYS A 100 8.87 6.01 -10.72
N VAL A 101 7.59 6.40 -10.81
CA VAL A 101 7.11 7.65 -10.21
C VAL A 101 7.36 7.64 -8.70
N LEU A 102 7.06 6.52 -8.02
CA LEU A 102 7.29 6.39 -6.59
C LEU A 102 8.78 6.54 -6.24
N ALA A 103 9.67 5.90 -6.97
CA ALA A 103 11.12 6.02 -6.76
C ALA A 103 11.61 7.46 -6.97
N GLU A 104 11.12 8.15 -8.02
CA GLU A 104 11.42 9.56 -8.28
C GLU A 104 10.95 10.48 -7.13
N GLN A 105 9.73 10.27 -6.61
CA GLN A 105 9.19 11.08 -5.50
C GLN A 105 10.00 10.92 -4.21
N PHE A 106 10.54 9.73 -3.93
CA PHE A 106 11.35 9.45 -2.75
C PHE A 106 12.87 9.63 -2.99
N GLY A 107 13.28 9.94 -4.21
CA GLY A 107 14.70 10.10 -4.59
C GLY A 107 15.50 8.81 -4.43
N ILE A 108 14.97 7.68 -4.88
CA ILE A 108 15.63 6.37 -4.87
C ILE A 108 16.05 6.04 -6.31
N GLU A 109 17.35 5.83 -6.53
CA GLU A 109 17.88 5.55 -7.89
C GLU A 109 17.68 4.08 -8.30
N GLU A 110 17.87 3.15 -7.36
CA GLU A 110 17.71 1.72 -7.61
C GLU A 110 16.29 1.27 -7.29
N TYR A 111 15.53 0.88 -8.31
CA TYR A 111 14.16 0.40 -8.17
C TYR A 111 13.80 -0.59 -9.27
N GLY A 112 12.81 -1.45 -9.03
CA GLY A 112 12.24 -2.29 -10.09
C GLY A 112 11.87 -3.70 -9.65
N PHE A 113 11.65 -4.54 -10.64
CA PHE A 113 11.32 -5.96 -10.49
C PHE A 113 12.45 -6.82 -11.06
N GLU A 114 12.86 -7.85 -10.32
CA GLU A 114 13.86 -8.82 -10.75
C GLU A 114 13.21 -10.21 -10.92
N GLU A 115 13.32 -10.78 -12.12
CA GLU A 115 12.70 -12.07 -12.42
C GLU A 115 13.45 -13.21 -11.74
N GLY A 116 12.72 -14.06 -11.00
CA GLY A 116 13.29 -15.17 -10.25
C GLY A 116 13.61 -14.83 -8.79
N GLU A 117 13.63 -13.54 -8.41
CA GLU A 117 13.74 -13.13 -7.02
C GLU A 117 12.35 -13.09 -6.35
N ARG A 118 12.16 -13.82 -5.25
CA ARG A 118 10.95 -13.68 -4.42
C ARG A 118 11.14 -12.56 -3.42
N VAL A 119 10.60 -11.39 -3.72
CA VAL A 119 10.59 -10.24 -2.81
C VAL A 119 9.32 -10.29 -1.96
N SER A 120 9.47 -10.57 -0.66
CA SER A 120 8.37 -10.55 0.31
C SER A 120 8.46 -9.29 1.16
N SER A 121 7.44 -8.44 1.11
CA SER A 121 7.35 -7.27 2.00
C SER A 121 7.38 -7.67 3.47
N VAL A 122 6.84 -8.84 3.84
CA VAL A 122 6.89 -9.30 5.24
C VAL A 122 8.33 -9.59 5.63
N GLU A 123 9.08 -10.29 4.78
CA GLU A 123 10.48 -10.65 5.07
C GLU A 123 11.40 -9.44 5.05
N LEU A 124 11.22 -8.52 4.09
CA LEU A 124 12.02 -7.30 4.02
C LEU A 124 11.82 -6.40 5.24
N MET A 125 10.64 -6.46 5.86
CA MET A 125 10.25 -5.54 6.94
C MET A 125 10.30 -6.16 8.34
N LYS A 126 10.68 -7.44 8.47
CA LYS A 126 10.61 -8.18 9.74
C LYS A 126 11.65 -7.73 10.76
N ASP A 127 12.86 -7.40 10.29
CA ASP A 127 14.02 -7.07 11.14
C ASP A 127 14.34 -5.57 11.16
N LYS A 128 13.58 -4.77 10.41
CA LYS A 128 13.75 -3.31 10.32
C LYS A 128 13.14 -2.60 11.51
N GLY A 129 13.43 -3.09 12.73
CA GLY A 129 12.96 -2.61 14.04
C GLY A 129 13.04 -1.10 14.23
N PRO A 130 12.75 -0.55 15.43
CA PRO A 130 12.61 0.91 15.58
C PRO A 130 13.86 1.63 15.06
N VAL A 131 13.66 2.42 13.99
CA VAL A 131 14.67 3.31 13.43
C VAL A 131 15.03 4.39 14.44
#